data_AF-A0A0K1KWW7-F1
#
_entry.id   AF-A0A0K1KWW7-F1
#
_cell.length_a   1.000
_cell.length_b   1.000
_cell.length_c   1.000
_cell.angle_alpha   90.00
_cell.angle_beta   90.00
_cell.angle_gamma   90.00
#
_symmetry.space_group_name_H-M   'P 1'
#
loop_
_entity.id
_entity.type
_entity.pdbx_description
1 polymer ?
#
loop_
_entity_poly.entity_id
_entity_poly.type
_entity_poly.pdbx_seq_one_letter_code
_entity_poly.pdbx_strand_id
1 'polypeptide(L)'
;MRIAKQLLTEAVIGIMIGATVYLTTLMLHLDTINPTPRSIAGLFIMSAVIGILSSIFDLDWLSLPVAYGTHFISTFLIVLATNYLMGWQFLIGSALTSFIISFIVIYAFIWIALYLSWRVTARKMTRILKKRLKK
;
A
#
# COMPACT_ATOMS: atom_id res chain seq x y z
N MET A 1 6.70 -18.21 -15.52
CA MET A 1 7.10 -16.80 -15.73
C MET A 1 6.00 -15.77 -15.46
N ARG A 2 4.70 -16.06 -15.73
CA ARG A 2 3.59 -15.09 -15.52
C ARG A 2 3.42 -14.65 -14.07
N ILE A 3 3.42 -15.58 -13.11
CA ILE A 3 3.24 -15.32 -11.68
C ILE A 3 4.37 -14.45 -11.12
N ALA A 4 5.63 -14.80 -11.40
CA ALA A 4 6.78 -14.01 -10.94
C ALA A 4 6.74 -12.56 -11.43
N LYS A 5 6.32 -12.33 -12.68
CA LYS A 5 6.15 -10.98 -13.23
C LYS A 5 5.05 -10.20 -12.51
N GLN A 6 3.93 -10.86 -12.19
CA GLN A 6 2.83 -10.24 -11.44
C GLN A 6 3.29 -9.82 -10.04
N LEU A 7 3.88 -10.75 -9.28
CA LEU A 7 4.40 -10.48 -7.94
C LEU A 7 5.43 -9.35 -7.94
N LEU A 8 6.32 -9.31 -8.93
CA LEU A 8 7.28 -8.22 -9.09
C LEU A 8 6.59 -6.87 -9.37
N THR A 9 5.56 -6.88 -10.23
CA THR A 9 4.80 -5.66 -10.55
C THR A 9 4.10 -5.11 -9.31
N GLU A 10 3.46 -5.99 -8.55
CA GLU A 10 2.79 -5.65 -7.30
C GLU A 10 3.76 -5.14 -6.24
N ALA A 11 4.93 -5.79 -6.10
CA ALA A 11 6.00 -5.32 -5.22
C ALA A 11 6.46 -3.90 -5.58
N VAL A 12 6.69 -3.62 -6.86
CA VAL A 12 7.10 -2.30 -7.34
C VAL A 12 6.01 -1.26 -7.08
N ILE A 13 4.74 -1.58 -7.34
CA ILE A 13 3.62 -0.68 -7.03
C ILE A 13 3.57 -0.39 -5.52
N GLY A 14 3.72 -1.43 -4.69
CA GLY A 14 3.79 -1.29 -3.24
C GLY A 14 4.91 -0.34 -2.81
N ILE A 15 6.14 -0.55 -3.31
CA ILE A 15 7.29 0.34 -3.07
C ILE A 15 6.98 1.77 -3.49
N MET A 16 6.41 1.99 -4.68
CA MET A 16 6.06 3.34 -5.15
C MET A 16 5.09 4.04 -4.20
N ILE A 17 4.02 3.36 -3.79
CA ILE A 17 3.03 3.91 -2.85
C ILE A 17 3.70 4.20 -1.50
N GLY A 18 4.41 3.23 -0.94
CA GLY A 18 5.08 3.37 0.36
C GLY A 18 6.11 4.50 0.39
N ALA A 19 6.93 4.61 -0.65
CA ALA A 19 7.90 5.69 -0.80
C ALA A 19 7.21 7.05 -0.92
N THR A 20 6.14 7.17 -1.73
CA THR A 20 5.36 8.41 -1.84
C THR A 20 4.76 8.83 -0.50
N VAL A 21 4.15 7.89 0.24
CA VAL A 21 3.57 8.16 1.56
C VAL A 21 4.66 8.62 2.53
N TYR A 22 5.77 7.90 2.63
CA TYR A 22 6.86 8.24 3.54
C TYR A 22 7.47 9.61 3.24
N LEU A 23 7.74 9.92 1.96
CA LEU A 23 8.26 11.22 1.56
C LEU A 23 7.26 12.34 1.85
N THR A 24 5.96 12.08 1.71
CA THR A 24 4.91 13.04 2.04
C THR A 24 4.85 13.30 3.55
N THR A 25 4.92 12.26 4.38
CA THR A 25 4.95 12.43 5.84
C THR A 25 6.21 13.15 6.30
N LEU A 26 7.35 12.89 5.65
CA LEU A 26 8.61 13.60 5.90
C LEU A 26 8.52 15.08 5.51
N MET A 27 7.94 15.38 4.34
CA MET A 27 7.70 16.76 3.88
C MET A 27 6.82 17.55 4.87
N LEU A 28 5.81 16.90 5.43
CA LEU A 28 4.87 17.49 6.37
C LEU A 28 5.37 17.50 7.83
N HIS A 29 6.59 17.04 8.09
CA HIS A 29 7.17 16.92 9.44
C HIS A 29 6.29 16.13 10.41
N LEU A 30 5.55 15.14 9.91
CA LEU A 30 4.73 14.24 10.72
C LEU A 30 5.64 13.15 11.30
N ASP A 31 6.00 13.24 12.59
CA ASP A 31 6.82 12.28 13.37
C ASP A 31 7.25 11.03 12.59
N THR A 32 8.31 11.18 11.78
CA THR A 32 8.74 10.16 10.84
C THR A 32 9.91 9.36 11.38
N ILE A 33 10.02 8.13 10.88
CA ILE A 33 11.23 7.33 11.02
C ILE A 33 12.40 8.10 10.42
N ASN A 34 13.52 8.20 11.16
CA ASN A 34 14.75 8.84 10.68
C ASN A 34 15.18 8.27 9.31
N PRO A 35 15.46 9.13 8.30
CA PRO A 35 15.77 8.73 6.93
C PRO A 35 17.20 8.17 6.80
N THR A 36 17.46 7.05 7.46
CA THR A 36 18.71 6.30 7.34
C THR A 36 18.63 5.26 6.22
N PRO A 37 19.75 4.83 5.62
CA PRO A 37 19.74 3.76 4.62
C PRO A 37 19.04 2.48 5.11
N ARG A 38 19.19 2.13 6.40
CA ARG A 38 18.50 0.99 7.02
C ARG A 38 16.99 1.18 7.06
N SER A 39 16.52 2.38 7.45
CA SER A 39 15.09 2.70 7.47
C SER A 39 14.48 2.68 6.07
N ILE A 40 15.19 3.21 5.08
CA ILE A 40 14.72 3.24 3.68
C ILE A 40 14.64 1.80 3.13
N ALA A 41 15.65 0.96 3.39
CA ALA A 41 15.63 -0.44 3.00
C ALA A 41 14.46 -1.20 3.66
N GLY A 42 14.24 -0.99 4.96
CA GLY A 42 13.12 -1.57 5.70
C GLY A 42 11.76 -1.14 5.14
N LEU A 43 11.62 0.15 4.81
CA LEU A 43 10.43 0.70 4.15
C LEU A 43 10.18 0.02 2.80
N PHE A 44 11.20 -0.11 1.94
CA PHE A 44 11.05 -0.75 0.64
C PHE A 44 10.63 -2.22 0.76
N ILE A 45 11.24 -2.97 1.66
CA ILE A 45 10.90 -4.37 1.89
C ILE A 45 9.45 -4.47 2.39
N MET A 46 9.08 -3.69 3.41
CA MET A 46 7.73 -3.66 3.96
C MET A 46 6.68 -3.33 2.88
N SER A 47 6.92 -2.27 2.11
CA SER A 47 6.02 -1.83 1.06
C SER A 47 5.94 -2.82 -0.10
N ALA A 48 7.03 -3.50 -0.45
CA ALA A 48 7.01 -4.58 -1.43
C ALA A 48 6.15 -5.76 -0.99
N VAL A 49 6.28 -6.19 0.28
CA VAL A 49 5.49 -7.27 0.85
C VAL A 49 4.01 -6.91 0.90
N ILE A 50 3.67 -5.67 1.29
CA ILE A 50 2.29 -5.16 1.25
C ILE A 50 1.76 -5.10 -0.19
N GLY A 51 2.59 -4.71 -1.15
CA GLY A 51 2.23 -4.72 -2.57
C GLY A 51 1.87 -6.12 -3.04
N ILE A 52 2.71 -7.11 -2.77
CA ILE A 52 2.45 -8.53 -3.09
C ILE A 52 1.19 -9.04 -2.39
N LEU A 53 0.92 -8.58 -1.16
CA LEU A 53 -0.31 -8.91 -0.44
C LEU A 53 -1.57 -8.42 -1.18
N SER A 54 -1.48 -7.48 -2.12
CA SER A 54 -2.62 -7.10 -2.96
C SER A 54 -3.07 -8.23 -3.91
N SER A 55 -2.24 -9.25 -4.17
CA SER A 55 -2.67 -10.48 -4.87
C SER A 55 -3.88 -11.16 -4.23
N ILE A 56 -4.21 -10.90 -2.95
CA ILE A 56 -5.39 -11.53 -2.33
C ILE A 56 -6.71 -11.11 -2.98
N PHE A 57 -6.72 -9.96 -3.68
CA PHE A 57 -7.91 -9.49 -4.39
C PHE A 57 -8.19 -10.27 -5.68
N ASP A 58 -7.22 -11.05 -6.17
CA ASP A 58 -7.37 -11.93 -7.33
C ASP A 58 -7.86 -13.33 -6.95
N LEU A 59 -8.10 -13.60 -5.67
CA LEU A 59 -8.57 -14.90 -5.19
C LEU A 59 -10.10 -15.01 -5.38
N ASP A 60 -10.52 -15.79 -6.38
CA ASP A 60 -11.95 -16.00 -6.72
C ASP A 60 -12.82 -16.55 -5.57
N TRP A 61 -12.20 -17.23 -4.59
CA TRP A 61 -12.91 -17.82 -3.45
C TRP A 61 -13.11 -16.85 -2.27
N LEU A 62 -12.45 -15.69 -2.27
CA LEU A 62 -12.66 -14.64 -1.27
C LEU A 62 -13.78 -13.69 -1.73
N SER A 63 -14.75 -13.45 -0.88
CA SER A 63 -15.67 -12.34 -1.11
C SER A 63 -14.93 -11.00 -0.96
N LEU A 64 -15.30 -10.01 -1.75
CA LEU A 64 -14.64 -8.70 -1.73
C LEU A 64 -14.55 -8.09 -0.32
N PRO A 65 -15.62 -8.05 0.51
CA PRO A 65 -15.51 -7.49 1.86
C PRO A 65 -14.49 -8.22 2.74
N VAL A 66 -14.42 -9.55 2.62
CA VAL A 66 -13.43 -10.36 3.35
C VAL A 66 -12.02 -10.03 2.86
N ALA A 67 -11.82 -9.87 1.55
CA ALA A 67 -10.51 -9.49 1.00
C ALA A 67 -10.05 -8.13 1.52
N TYR A 68 -10.93 -7.13 1.56
CA TYR A 68 -10.60 -5.82 2.14
C TYR A 68 -10.22 -5.92 3.62
N GLY A 69 -10.98 -6.69 4.41
CA GLY A 69 -10.70 -6.89 5.83
C GLY A 69 -9.37 -7.62 6.06
N THR A 70 -9.13 -8.70 5.34
CA THR A 70 -7.88 -9.47 5.42
C THR A 70 -6.68 -8.64 4.98
N HIS A 71 -6.79 -7.86 3.90
CA HIS A 71 -5.69 -6.99 3.45
C HIS A 71 -5.38 -5.91 4.49
N PHE A 72 -6.40 -5.29 5.08
CA PHE A 72 -6.23 -4.27 6.12
C PHE A 72 -5.50 -4.83 7.34
N ILE A 73 -5.99 -5.96 7.89
CA ILE A 73 -5.40 -6.59 9.07
C ILE A 73 -3.97 -7.05 8.78
N SER A 74 -3.75 -7.70 7.63
CA SER A 74 -2.43 -8.21 7.27
C SER A 74 -1.43 -7.08 7.04
N THR A 75 -1.85 -5.98 6.40
CA THR A 75 -1.02 -4.78 6.22
C THR A 75 -0.64 -4.18 7.58
N PHE A 76 -1.59 -4.07 8.50
CA PHE A 76 -1.33 -3.60 9.85
C PHE A 76 -0.29 -4.46 10.56
N LEU A 77 -0.45 -5.79 10.53
CA LEU A 77 0.50 -6.74 11.12
C LEU A 77 1.91 -6.63 10.49
N ILE A 78 2.00 -6.46 9.17
CA ILE A 78 3.29 -6.27 8.47
C ILE A 78 3.99 -4.99 8.96
N VAL A 79 3.25 -3.90 9.15
CA VAL A 79 3.81 -2.65 9.68
C VAL A 79 4.31 -2.83 11.11
N LEU A 80 3.52 -3.49 11.98
CA LEU A 80 3.95 -3.81 13.35
C LEU A 80 5.23 -4.66 13.37
N ALA A 81 5.27 -5.72 12.57
CA ALA A 81 6.42 -6.60 12.46
C ALA A 81 7.66 -5.86 11.96
N THR A 82 7.51 -5.02 10.94
CA THR A 82 8.61 -4.22 10.41
C THR A 82 9.14 -3.23 11.44
N ASN A 83 8.26 -2.55 12.18
CA ASN A 83 8.66 -1.65 13.26
C ASN A 83 9.51 -2.37 14.32
N TYR A 84 9.10 -3.58 14.71
CA TYR A 84 9.84 -4.38 15.69
C TYR A 84 11.20 -4.83 15.13
N LEU A 85 11.25 -5.38 13.92
CA LEU A 85 12.47 -5.88 13.29
C LEU A 85 13.49 -4.77 12.95
N MET A 86 13.00 -3.59 12.57
CA MET A 86 13.85 -2.45 12.22
C MET A 86 14.20 -1.56 13.42
N GLY A 87 13.57 -1.78 14.58
CA GLY A 87 13.79 -1.00 15.80
C GLY A 87 13.30 0.45 15.66
N TRP A 88 12.24 0.68 14.89
CA TRP A 88 11.73 2.04 14.64
C TRP A 88 11.03 2.67 15.85
N GLN A 89 10.60 1.86 16.81
CA GLN A 89 10.10 2.26 18.13
C GLN A 89 8.96 3.30 18.14
N PHE A 90 8.29 3.56 17.02
CA PHE A 90 7.19 4.54 16.94
C PHE A 90 5.89 4.07 17.64
N LEU A 91 5.89 2.85 18.22
CA LEU A 91 4.75 2.22 18.88
C LEU A 91 4.84 2.20 20.42
N ILE A 92 5.81 2.87 21.03
CA ILE A 92 6.02 2.82 22.48
C ILE A 92 5.16 3.89 23.18
N GLY A 93 4.37 3.48 24.18
CA GLY A 93 3.63 4.38 25.08
C GLY A 93 2.38 5.01 24.45
N SER A 94 2.16 6.31 24.71
CA SER A 94 0.99 7.08 24.21
C SER A 94 0.98 7.29 22.69
N ALA A 95 2.06 6.94 22.00
CA ALA A 95 2.17 7.03 20.54
C ALA A 95 1.27 6.04 19.78
N LEU A 96 0.81 4.96 20.44
CA LEU A 96 -0.01 3.92 19.79
C LEU A 96 -1.33 4.48 19.23
N THR A 97 -2.02 5.34 19.97
CA THR A 97 -3.29 5.95 19.51
C THR A 97 -3.05 6.85 18.30
N SER A 98 -2.01 7.68 18.34
CA SER A 98 -1.63 8.55 17.23
C SER A 98 -1.26 7.74 15.98
N PHE A 99 -0.52 6.64 16.16
CA PHE A 99 -0.18 5.71 15.09
C PHE A 99 -1.42 5.06 14.47
N ILE A 100 -2.36 4.54 15.27
CA ILE A 100 -3.58 3.89 14.76
C ILE A 100 -4.40 4.89 13.93
N ILE A 101 -4.57 6.12 14.42
CA ILE A 101 -5.28 7.18 13.69
C ILE A 101 -4.57 7.46 12.36
N SER A 102 -3.25 7.67 12.41
CA SER A 102 -2.44 7.95 11.22
C SER A 102 -2.50 6.81 10.20
N PHE A 103 -2.42 5.56 10.67
CA PHE A 103 -2.54 4.37 9.83
C PHE A 103 -3.90 4.31 9.13
N ILE A 104 -5.00 4.53 9.86
CA ILE A 104 -6.35 4.52 9.27
C ILE A 104 -6.49 5.63 8.23
N VAL A 105 -6.02 6.85 8.53
CA VAL A 105 -6.08 7.99 7.62
C VAL A 105 -5.27 7.73 6.34
N ILE A 106 -4.02 7.27 6.47
CA ILE A 106 -3.15 6.94 5.34
C ILE A 106 -3.77 5.81 4.51
N TYR A 107 -4.25 4.74 5.15
CA TYR A 107 -4.87 3.62 4.47
C TYR A 107 -6.11 4.05 3.66
N ALA A 108 -6.99 4.84 4.27
CA ALA A 108 -8.16 5.40 3.59
C ALA A 108 -7.75 6.30 2.40
N PHE A 109 -6.73 7.15 2.59
CA PHE A 109 -6.22 8.03 1.54
C PHE A 109 -5.67 7.25 0.34
N ILE A 110 -4.87 6.21 0.58
CA ILE A 110 -4.34 5.33 -0.46
C ILE A 110 -5.50 4.68 -1.24
N TRP A 111 -6.50 4.13 -0.55
CA TRP A 111 -7.65 3.50 -1.21
C TRP A 111 -8.46 4.47 -2.06
N ILE A 112 -8.68 5.70 -1.58
CA ILE A 112 -9.33 6.75 -2.37
C ILE A 112 -8.52 7.06 -3.63
N ALA A 113 -7.21 7.22 -3.51
CA ALA A 113 -6.32 7.49 -4.64
C ALA A 113 -6.35 6.34 -5.68
N LEU A 114 -6.28 5.09 -5.23
CA LEU A 114 -6.39 3.92 -6.09
C LEU A 114 -7.75 3.83 -6.77
N TYR A 115 -8.85 4.07 -6.03
CA TYR A 115 -10.20 4.09 -6.59
C TYR A 115 -10.35 5.14 -7.70
N LEU A 116 -9.82 6.35 -7.48
CA LEU A 116 -9.81 7.41 -8.50
C LEU A 116 -9.00 6.97 -9.73
N SER A 117 -7.82 6.37 -9.53
CA SER A 117 -6.98 5.85 -10.61
C SER A 117 -7.70 4.78 -11.45
N TRP A 118 -8.38 3.84 -10.79
CA TRP A 118 -9.18 2.82 -11.46
C TRP A 118 -10.36 3.40 -12.22
N ARG A 119 -11.08 4.38 -11.65
CA ARG A 119 -12.17 5.11 -12.35
C ARG A 119 -11.68 5.82 -13.60
N VAL A 120 -10.50 6.44 -13.57
CA VAL A 120 -9.89 7.07 -14.74
C VAL A 120 -9.51 6.01 -15.78
N THR A 121 -8.88 4.92 -15.34
CA THR A 121 -8.44 3.83 -16.21
C THR A 121 -9.61 3.15 -16.91
N ALA A 122 -10.68 2.82 -16.18
CA ALA A 122 -11.91 2.26 -16.74
C ALA A 122 -12.53 3.17 -17.80
N ARG A 123 -12.61 4.50 -17.54
CA ARG A 123 -13.12 5.47 -18.52
C ARG A 123 -12.26 5.51 -19.79
N LYS A 124 -10.93 5.46 -19.66
CA LYS A 124 -10.01 5.40 -20.81
C LYS A 124 -10.24 4.13 -21.63
N MET A 125 -10.35 2.97 -20.98
CA MET A 125 -10.61 1.68 -21.66
C MET A 125 -11.93 1.70 -22.43
N THR A 126 -13.02 2.15 -21.80
CA THR A 126 -14.33 2.28 -22.46
C THR A 126 -14.28 3.21 -23.67
N ARG A 127 -13.54 4.32 -23.58
CA ARG A 127 -13.38 5.25 -24.71
C ARG A 127 -12.63 4.60 -25.88
N ILE A 128 -11.58 3.82 -25.60
CA ILE A 128 -10.82 3.09 -26.62
C ILE A 128 -11.70 2.03 -27.28
N LEU A 129 -12.47 1.26 -26.49
CA LEU A 129 -13.37 0.23 -26.99
C LEU A 129 -14.44 0.82 -27.93
N LYS A 130 -15.09 1.92 -27.51
CA LYS A 130 -16.08 2.64 -28.34
C LYS A 130 -15.49 3.16 -29.65
N LYS A 131 -14.23 3.60 -29.66
CA LYS A 131 -13.55 4.03 -30.89
C LYS A 131 -13.26 2.87 -31.84
N ARG A 132 -12.93 1.69 -31.31
CA ARG A 132 -12.69 0.48 -32.12
C ARG A 132 -13.98 -0.10 -32.69
N LEU A 133 -15.10 -0.02 -31.95
CA LEU A 133 -16.42 -0.51 -32.37
C LEU A 133 -17.14 0.41 -33.36
N LYS A 134 -16.73 1.70 -33.46
CA LYS A 134 -17.26 2.67 -34.45
C LYS A 134 -16.50 2.67 -35.77
N LYS A 135 -15.45 1.84 -35.90
CA LYS A 135 -14.61 1.72 -37.09
C LYS A 135 -14.88 0.36 -37.73
#